data_AF-A0AAV0Y8G6-F1
#
_entry.id   AF-A0AAV0Y8G6-F1
#
_cell.length_a   1.000
_cell.length_b   1.000
_cell.length_c   1.000
_cell.angle_alpha   90.00
_cell.angle_beta   90.00
_cell.angle_gamma   90.00
#
_symmetry.space_group_name_H-M   'P 1'
#
loop_
_entity.id
_entity.type
_entity.pdbx_description
1 polymer ?
#
loop_
_entity_poly.entity_id
_entity_poly.type
_entity_poly.pdbx_seq_one_letter_code
_entity_poly.pdbx_strand_id
1 'polypeptide(L)'
;MRLLFNHVIHSYVYDDSSFPKCFDLSPCMATITKIKLLDQKLNLVYRKKTKQQPAELFIRMTEQAKQLPEYDDVVRCLSVIREGIESNLGELERTFTATDGTITVRSEKNSGPAEKKISGLWRKTTAALAIQILWMTKQRSGVAVNMTLREWENRVHQENKIVVMVADHKTGNKEPATLVFNEQMEKWLGRYYNLRRRTGYDRPNFFVTNRGEKIVKIYDDVTRIFGQKLTASVFRKMVETSGRDHDAVTSGAIAEALQHSDRTAKQCYRLPDASEALRRNQQIETVDHTALVKSYVDKNFEDLFPLEPYIKFDAEEWRAKIRDCQAFEEYPSATIDLFYVEKLGDRFDGAVYIRRAEILAEEMTKEKYTKNNYSEHAVIDLAKMRKISYFLKNIKYRKKILIKVKSLLP
;
A
#
# COMPACT_ATOMS: atom_id res chain seq x y z
N MET A 1 -28.31 4.49 24.36
CA MET A 1 -27.98 5.41 25.48
C MET A 1 -28.01 6.90 25.10
N ARG A 2 -27.16 7.42 24.19
CA ARG A 2 -27.20 8.88 23.85
C ARG A 2 -28.54 9.36 23.27
N LEU A 3 -29.15 8.57 22.39
CA LEU A 3 -30.51 8.82 21.88
C LEU A 3 -31.54 8.89 23.02
N LEU A 4 -31.33 8.12 24.09
CA LEU A 4 -32.20 8.08 25.26
C LEU A 4 -32.05 9.38 26.09
N PHE A 5 -30.84 9.92 26.24
CA PHE A 5 -30.63 11.23 26.88
C PHE A 5 -31.23 12.40 26.09
N ASN A 6 -31.11 12.38 24.76
CA ASN A 6 -31.79 13.37 23.92
C ASN A 6 -33.30 13.26 24.04
N HIS A 7 -33.85 12.05 24.02
CA HIS A 7 -35.29 11.84 24.17
C HIS A 7 -35.80 12.25 25.56
N VAL A 8 -34.99 12.03 26.60
CA VAL A 8 -35.27 12.52 27.96
C VAL A 8 -35.34 14.06 27.96
N ILE A 9 -34.34 14.74 27.40
CA ILE A 9 -34.30 16.22 27.38
C ILE A 9 -35.43 16.83 26.56
N HIS A 10 -35.83 16.21 25.45
CA HIS A 10 -36.76 16.79 24.48
C HIS A 10 -38.23 16.42 24.70
N SER A 11 -38.52 15.33 25.41
CA SER A 11 -39.89 14.82 25.58
C SER A 11 -40.18 14.50 27.04
N TYR A 12 -39.38 13.61 27.63
CA TYR A 12 -39.63 13.09 28.98
C TYR A 12 -39.63 14.16 30.08
N VAL A 13 -38.81 15.19 29.92
CA VAL A 13 -38.69 16.33 30.82
C VAL A 13 -40.02 17.10 31.00
N TYR A 14 -40.89 17.10 29.98
CA TYR A 14 -42.17 17.79 30.00
C TYR A 14 -43.33 16.85 30.37
N ASP A 15 -43.26 15.60 29.90
CA ASP A 15 -44.38 14.66 29.94
C ASP A 15 -44.39 13.79 31.22
N ASP A 16 -43.25 13.61 31.89
CA ASP A 16 -43.15 12.75 33.07
C ASP A 16 -43.36 13.54 34.37
N SER A 17 -44.36 13.11 35.16
CA SER A 17 -44.73 13.75 36.43
C SER A 17 -43.72 13.57 37.56
N SER A 18 -42.84 12.57 37.45
CA SER A 18 -41.75 12.29 38.39
C SER A 18 -40.45 13.04 38.07
N PHE A 19 -40.36 13.70 36.91
CA PHE A 19 -39.19 14.51 36.56
C PHE A 19 -39.08 15.73 37.49
N PRO A 20 -37.91 16.05 38.05
CA PRO A 20 -37.76 17.19 38.96
C PRO A 20 -38.16 18.52 38.31
N LYS A 21 -39.07 19.26 38.95
CA LYS A 21 -39.57 20.57 38.51
C LYS A 21 -39.15 21.69 39.45
N CYS A 22 -39.04 22.90 38.92
CA CYS A 22 -38.91 24.13 39.67
C CYS A 22 -40.27 24.55 40.27
N PHE A 23 -40.26 25.58 41.12
CA PHE A 23 -41.47 26.09 41.77
C PHE A 23 -42.54 26.58 40.77
N ASP A 24 -42.12 27.05 39.60
CA ASP A 24 -42.98 27.47 38.48
C ASP A 24 -43.46 26.30 37.61
N LEU A 25 -43.30 25.05 38.09
CA LEU A 25 -43.59 23.79 37.38
C LEU A 25 -42.79 23.58 36.09
N SER A 26 -41.83 24.45 35.79
CA SER A 26 -40.90 24.25 34.69
C SER A 26 -39.90 23.14 35.05
N PRO A 27 -39.33 22.47 34.05
CA PRO A 27 -38.26 21.52 34.29
C PRO A 27 -37.07 22.06 35.07
N CYS A 28 -36.55 21.27 36.02
CA CYS A 28 -35.37 21.65 36.79
C CYS A 28 -34.12 21.78 35.89
N MET A 29 -33.70 23.02 35.64
CA MET A 29 -32.57 23.35 34.78
C MET A 29 -31.24 22.78 35.28
N ALA A 30 -31.07 22.63 36.59
CA ALA A 30 -29.88 22.00 37.18
C ALA A 30 -29.78 20.51 36.79
N THR A 31 -30.91 19.79 36.80
CA THR A 31 -30.98 18.38 36.40
C THR A 31 -30.77 18.23 34.90
N ILE A 32 -31.40 19.08 34.06
CA ILE A 32 -31.16 19.10 32.61
C ILE A 32 -29.67 19.35 32.30
N THR A 33 -29.04 20.28 33.00
CA THR A 33 -27.63 20.61 32.81
C THR A 33 -26.74 19.42 33.17
N LYS A 34 -27.03 18.70 34.27
CA LYS A 34 -26.32 17.46 34.62
C LYS A 34 -26.45 16.39 33.53
N ILE A 35 -27.64 16.22 32.95
CA ILE A 35 -27.89 15.27 31.86
C ILE A 35 -27.08 15.67 30.61
N LYS A 36 -27.12 16.94 30.21
CA LYS A 36 -26.33 17.48 29.07
C LYS A 36 -24.83 17.27 29.27
N LEU A 37 -24.35 17.50 30.48
CA LEU A 37 -22.93 17.33 30.83
C LEU A 37 -22.53 15.85 30.80
N LEU A 38 -23.43 14.94 31.20
CA LEU A 38 -23.23 13.50 31.08
C LEU A 38 -23.19 13.06 29.62
N ASP A 39 -24.09 13.54 28.75
CA ASP A 39 -24.03 13.26 27.30
C ASP A 39 -22.73 13.76 26.68
N GLN A 40 -22.27 14.96 27.05
CA GLN A 40 -20.98 15.49 26.58
C GLN A 40 -19.80 14.62 27.04
N LYS A 41 -19.79 14.19 28.30
CA LYS A 41 -18.76 13.27 28.83
C LYS A 41 -18.81 11.92 28.11
N LEU A 42 -20.00 11.35 27.92
CA LEU A 42 -20.17 10.11 27.16
C LEU A 42 -19.73 10.27 25.70
N ASN A 43 -20.00 11.42 25.08
CA ASN A 43 -19.50 11.75 23.75
C ASN A 43 -17.97 11.75 23.74
N LEU A 44 -17.31 12.46 24.66
CA LEU A 44 -15.84 12.45 24.75
C LEU A 44 -15.26 11.04 24.94
N VAL A 45 -15.89 10.20 25.76
CA VAL A 45 -15.43 8.84 26.07
C VAL A 45 -15.69 7.86 24.92
N TYR A 46 -16.84 7.96 24.25
CA TYR A 46 -17.31 6.97 23.28
C TYR A 46 -17.26 7.41 21.81
N ARG A 47 -16.96 8.68 21.50
CA ARG A 47 -16.85 9.21 20.12
C ARG A 47 -15.87 8.45 19.23
N LYS A 48 -14.94 7.69 19.82
CA LYS A 48 -13.98 6.82 19.11
C LYS A 48 -14.20 5.32 19.36
N LYS A 49 -15.12 4.93 20.26
CA LYS A 49 -15.38 3.52 20.64
C LYS A 49 -16.63 2.94 19.97
N THR A 50 -17.57 3.76 19.54
CA THR A 50 -18.58 3.29 18.58
C THR A 50 -17.87 3.05 17.26
N LYS A 51 -17.90 1.80 16.74
CA LYS A 51 -17.51 1.50 15.35
C LYS A 51 -18.05 2.65 14.49
N GLN A 52 -17.19 3.45 13.86
CA GLN A 52 -17.64 4.31 12.76
C GLN A 52 -18.45 3.39 11.87
N GLN A 53 -19.74 3.68 11.68
CA GLN A 53 -20.57 2.79 10.91
C GLN A 53 -19.89 2.66 9.53
N PRO A 54 -19.68 1.43 9.03
CA PRO A 54 -19.02 1.22 7.74
C PRO A 54 -19.58 2.10 6.63
N ALA A 55 -20.88 2.41 6.68
CA ALA A 55 -21.58 3.33 5.80
C ALA A 55 -21.07 4.78 5.85
N GLU A 56 -20.89 5.39 7.03
CA GLU A 56 -20.39 6.77 7.15
C GLU A 56 -18.96 6.90 6.62
N LEU A 57 -18.11 5.91 6.95
CA LEU A 57 -16.75 5.85 6.43
C LEU A 57 -16.76 5.71 4.91
N PHE A 58 -17.60 4.82 4.37
CA PHE A 58 -17.74 4.58 2.94
C PHE A 58 -18.22 5.83 2.20
N ILE A 59 -19.30 6.47 2.66
CA ILE A 59 -19.83 7.72 2.07
C ILE A 59 -18.73 8.79 2.07
N ARG A 60 -18.05 8.99 3.21
CA ARG A 60 -16.98 9.98 3.32
C ARG A 60 -15.84 9.69 2.34
N MET A 61 -15.39 8.44 2.23
CA MET A 61 -14.29 8.07 1.34
C MET A 61 -14.68 8.19 -0.14
N THR A 62 -15.94 7.88 -0.47
CA THR A 62 -16.48 8.02 -1.84
C THR A 62 -16.58 9.50 -2.23
N GLU A 63 -17.08 10.36 -1.35
CA GLU A 63 -17.11 11.81 -1.63
C GLU A 63 -15.71 12.42 -1.68
N GLN A 64 -14.79 11.94 -0.86
CA GLN A 64 -13.39 12.34 -0.94
C GLN A 64 -12.72 11.90 -2.24
N ALA A 65 -13.14 10.77 -2.84
CA ALA A 65 -12.64 10.33 -4.14
C ALA A 65 -13.08 11.29 -5.24
N LYS A 66 -14.35 11.70 -5.26
CA LYS A 66 -14.89 12.68 -6.23
C LYS A 66 -14.24 14.07 -6.14
N GLN A 67 -13.75 14.43 -4.95
CA GLN A 67 -13.12 15.73 -4.69
C GLN A 67 -11.60 15.71 -4.83
N LEU A 68 -10.99 14.54 -5.04
CA LEU A 68 -9.54 14.46 -5.22
C LEU A 68 -9.19 15.09 -6.59
N PRO A 69 -8.25 16.05 -6.65
CA PRO A 69 -7.82 16.58 -7.93
C PRO A 69 -7.08 15.51 -8.73
N GLU A 70 -7.12 15.63 -10.05
CA GLU A 70 -6.36 14.78 -10.96
C GLU A 70 -4.85 14.94 -10.72
N TYR A 71 -4.09 13.87 -11.01
CA TYR A 71 -2.65 13.87 -10.76
C TYR A 71 -1.93 14.97 -11.54
N ASP A 72 -2.29 15.10 -12.82
CA ASP A 72 -1.69 16.09 -13.71
C ASP A 72 -2.01 17.52 -13.28
N ASP A 73 -3.19 17.77 -12.71
CA ASP A 73 -3.56 19.10 -12.19
C ASP A 73 -2.61 19.51 -11.07
N VAL A 74 -2.36 18.60 -10.11
CA VAL A 74 -1.44 18.85 -9.01
C VAL A 74 -0.01 19.06 -9.51
N VAL A 75 0.43 18.26 -10.48
CA VAL A 75 1.76 18.42 -11.10
C VAL A 75 1.89 19.78 -11.79
N ARG A 76 0.87 20.22 -12.55
CA ARG A 76 0.88 21.53 -13.20
C ARG A 76 0.94 22.66 -12.17
N CYS A 77 0.14 22.61 -11.11
CA CYS A 77 0.19 23.59 -10.02
C CYS A 77 1.57 23.67 -9.37
N LEU A 78 2.21 22.52 -9.15
CA LEU A 78 3.56 22.48 -8.59
C LEU A 78 4.64 22.96 -9.58
N SER A 79 4.46 22.77 -10.89
CA SER A 79 5.39 23.33 -11.89
C SER A 79 5.41 24.84 -11.84
N VAL A 80 4.23 25.49 -11.79
CA VAL A 80 4.12 26.95 -11.67
C VAL A 80 4.84 27.47 -10.41
N ILE A 81 4.70 26.78 -9.29
CA ILE A 81 5.41 27.15 -8.04
C ILE A 81 6.92 26.96 -8.22
N ARG A 82 7.34 25.85 -8.84
CA ARG A 82 8.74 25.47 -9.05
C ARG A 82 9.49 26.45 -9.95
N GLU A 83 8.87 26.87 -11.05
CA GLU A 83 9.45 27.81 -12.03
C GLU A 83 9.85 29.14 -11.38
N GLY A 84 9.14 29.57 -10.33
CA GLY A 84 9.47 30.78 -9.60
C GLY A 84 10.65 30.66 -8.62
N ILE A 85 11.10 29.46 -8.26
CA ILE A 85 12.09 29.26 -7.18
C ILE A 85 13.42 29.90 -7.52
N GLU A 86 13.95 29.62 -8.71
CA GLU A 86 15.25 30.11 -9.17
C GLU A 86 15.30 31.63 -9.18
N SER A 87 14.26 32.27 -9.73
CA SER A 87 14.15 33.73 -9.78
C SER A 87 14.03 34.36 -8.39
N ASN A 88 13.21 33.79 -7.51
CA ASN A 88 13.03 34.34 -6.16
C ASN A 88 14.33 34.23 -5.34
N LEU A 89 15.04 33.11 -5.43
CA LEU A 89 16.35 32.93 -4.78
C LEU A 89 17.37 33.92 -5.31
N GLY A 90 17.48 34.09 -6.63
CA GLY A 90 18.43 35.02 -7.24
C GLY A 90 18.15 36.48 -6.88
N GLU A 91 16.90 36.86 -6.63
CA GLU A 91 16.56 38.21 -6.16
C GLU A 91 16.83 38.41 -4.66
N LEU A 92 16.57 37.39 -3.83
CA LEU A 92 16.98 37.40 -2.42
C LEU A 92 18.50 37.51 -2.29
N GLU A 93 19.26 36.71 -3.05
CA GLU A 93 20.73 36.73 -3.03
C GLU A 93 21.29 38.07 -3.44
N ARG A 94 20.79 38.69 -4.51
CA ARG A 94 21.20 40.05 -4.91
C ARG A 94 21.00 41.06 -3.78
N THR A 95 19.88 40.95 -3.07
CA THR A 95 19.58 41.84 -1.94
C THR A 95 20.49 41.54 -0.74
N PHE A 96 20.82 40.28 -0.51
CA PHE A 96 21.66 39.86 0.61
C PHE A 96 23.13 40.18 0.37
N THR A 97 23.64 40.08 -0.85
CA THR A 97 25.03 40.39 -1.19
C THR A 97 25.33 41.89 -1.11
N ALA A 98 24.33 42.75 -1.30
CA ALA A 98 24.50 44.20 -1.23
C ALA A 98 24.72 44.74 0.19
N THR A 99 24.50 43.91 1.23
CA THR A 99 24.57 44.32 2.63
C THR A 99 25.47 43.37 3.39
N ASP A 100 26.48 43.87 4.10
CA ASP A 100 27.31 43.04 4.97
C ASP A 100 26.60 42.71 6.30
N GLY A 101 26.82 41.50 6.81
CA GLY A 101 26.29 41.05 8.10
C GLY A 101 24.87 40.45 8.04
N THR A 102 24.17 40.60 9.18
CA THR A 102 22.84 40.01 9.44
C THR A 102 21.73 40.82 8.79
N ILE A 103 20.77 40.14 8.13
CA ILE A 103 19.70 40.77 7.34
C ILE A 103 18.34 40.41 7.90
N THR A 104 17.55 41.43 8.20
CA THR A 104 16.17 41.25 8.65
C THR A 104 15.23 41.09 7.46
N VAL A 105 14.49 39.97 7.40
CA VAL A 105 13.46 39.70 6.37
C VAL A 105 12.03 39.98 6.86
N ARG A 106 11.89 40.52 8.07
CA ARG A 106 10.62 40.93 8.65
C ARG A 106 10.11 42.20 7.98
N SER A 107 8.79 42.29 7.81
CA SER A 107 8.12 43.54 7.47
C SER A 107 6.97 43.79 8.44
N GLU A 108 6.81 45.04 8.87
CA GLU A 108 5.68 45.52 9.64
C GLU A 108 4.62 46.18 8.74
N LYS A 109 3.46 46.52 9.29
CA LYS A 109 2.36 47.14 8.53
C LYS A 109 2.83 48.44 7.84
N ASN A 110 3.66 49.20 8.54
CA ASN A 110 4.17 50.50 8.11
C ASN A 110 5.56 50.42 7.46
N SER A 111 6.11 49.22 7.25
CA SER A 111 7.39 49.04 6.56
C SER A 111 7.40 49.65 5.16
N GLY A 112 8.57 50.12 4.75
CA GLY A 112 8.79 50.66 3.41
C GLY A 112 8.63 49.60 2.31
N PRO A 113 8.52 50.01 1.04
CA PRO A 113 8.33 49.09 -0.09
C PRO A 113 9.42 48.01 -0.21
N ALA A 114 10.68 48.37 0.05
CA ALA A 114 11.81 47.44 -0.04
C ALA A 114 11.73 46.31 1.00
N GLU A 115 11.46 46.63 2.26
CA GLU A 115 11.29 45.64 3.33
C GLU A 115 10.09 44.72 3.06
N LYS A 116 8.96 45.29 2.62
CA LYS A 116 7.77 44.51 2.22
C LYS A 116 8.07 43.56 1.07
N LYS A 117 8.87 44.00 0.10
CA LYS A 117 9.31 43.19 -1.04
C LYS A 117 10.17 42.02 -0.59
N ILE A 118 11.22 42.25 0.20
CA ILE A 118 12.10 41.20 0.76
C ILE A 118 11.28 40.21 1.57
N SER A 119 10.39 40.70 2.43
CA SER A 119 9.54 39.85 3.28
C SER A 119 8.53 39.02 2.48
N GLY A 120 8.02 39.57 1.37
CA GLY A 120 7.21 38.84 0.40
C GLY A 120 7.99 37.73 -0.28
N LEU A 121 9.19 38.04 -0.80
CA LEU A 121 10.09 37.09 -1.46
C LEU A 121 10.53 35.96 -0.54
N TRP A 122 10.86 36.27 0.71
CA TRP A 122 11.21 35.26 1.72
C TRP A 122 10.07 34.26 1.89
N ARG A 123 8.86 34.75 2.18
CA ARG A 123 7.68 33.89 2.35
C ARG A 123 7.40 33.04 1.12
N LYS A 124 7.49 33.63 -0.08
CA LYS A 124 7.26 32.93 -1.36
C LYS A 124 8.29 31.82 -1.56
N THR A 125 9.58 32.10 -1.34
CA THR A 125 10.68 31.15 -1.49
C THR A 125 10.59 30.01 -0.47
N THR A 126 10.42 30.35 0.80
CA THR A 126 10.25 29.36 1.88
C THR A 126 9.07 28.43 1.61
N ALA A 127 7.90 28.99 1.22
CA ALA A 127 6.72 28.18 0.95
C ALA A 127 6.90 27.28 -0.28
N ALA A 128 7.50 27.80 -1.35
CA ALA A 128 7.79 27.05 -2.58
C ALA A 128 8.74 25.88 -2.32
N LEU A 129 9.86 26.10 -1.61
CA LEU A 129 10.82 25.03 -1.31
C LEU A 129 10.21 23.94 -0.42
N ALA A 130 9.50 24.35 0.64
CA ALA A 130 8.89 23.40 1.56
C ALA A 130 7.84 22.53 0.87
N ILE A 131 6.99 23.11 0.00
CA ILE A 131 5.96 22.33 -0.71
C ILE A 131 6.58 21.39 -1.77
N GLN A 132 7.67 21.78 -2.44
CA GLN A 132 8.36 20.92 -3.38
C GLN A 132 8.97 19.69 -2.69
N ILE A 133 9.63 19.86 -1.55
CA ILE A 133 10.13 18.71 -0.78
C ILE A 133 8.99 17.79 -0.36
N LEU A 134 7.89 18.36 0.17
CA LEU A 134 6.73 17.57 0.59
C LEU A 134 6.08 16.82 -0.57
N TRP A 135 6.07 17.41 -1.76
CA TRP A 135 5.64 16.72 -2.96
C TRP A 135 6.62 15.60 -3.34
N MET A 136 7.92 15.86 -3.44
CA MET A 136 8.90 14.84 -3.87
C MET A 136 8.94 13.63 -2.94
N THR A 137 8.84 13.89 -1.64
CA THR A 137 9.01 12.88 -0.58
C THR A 137 7.69 12.30 -0.08
N LYS A 138 6.56 12.95 -0.38
CA LYS A 138 5.21 12.62 0.11
C LYS A 138 5.11 12.57 1.65
N GLN A 139 6.08 13.17 2.35
CA GLN A 139 6.12 13.22 3.81
C GLN A 139 5.03 14.12 4.40
N ARG A 140 4.78 13.98 5.70
CA ARG A 140 3.85 14.88 6.43
C ARG A 140 4.48 16.27 6.52
N SER A 141 3.67 17.32 6.54
CA SER A 141 4.17 18.71 6.70
C SER A 141 5.06 18.88 7.92
N GLY A 142 4.76 18.16 9.01
CA GLY A 142 5.59 18.11 10.22
C GLY A 142 7.06 17.84 9.94
N VAL A 143 7.36 16.96 8.99
CA VAL A 143 8.75 16.59 8.62
C VAL A 143 9.48 17.79 8.03
N ALA A 144 8.90 18.47 7.04
CA ALA A 144 9.53 19.64 6.44
C ALA A 144 9.66 20.81 7.42
N VAL A 145 8.62 21.10 8.23
CA VAL A 145 8.65 22.27 9.14
C VAL A 145 9.50 22.04 10.38
N ASN A 146 9.73 20.78 10.78
CA ASN A 146 10.58 20.43 11.92
C ASN A 146 12.04 20.18 11.53
N MET A 147 12.32 19.92 10.25
CA MET A 147 13.68 19.77 9.76
C MET A 147 14.56 20.93 10.25
N THR A 148 15.70 20.59 10.84
CA THR A 148 16.62 21.55 11.45
C THR A 148 17.79 21.87 10.53
N LEU A 149 18.48 22.99 10.80
CA LEU A 149 19.73 23.34 10.13
C LEU A 149 20.79 22.24 10.31
N ARG A 150 20.88 21.67 11.52
CA ARG A 150 21.81 20.56 11.83
C ARG A 150 21.49 19.29 11.04
N GLU A 151 20.21 18.92 10.90
CA GLU A 151 19.83 17.75 10.09
C GLU A 151 20.16 17.97 8.61
N TRP A 152 19.98 19.19 8.10
CA TRP A 152 20.40 19.55 6.74
C TRP A 152 21.93 19.49 6.54
N GLU A 153 22.70 19.95 7.53
CA GLU A 153 24.17 19.90 7.51
C GLU A 153 24.68 18.46 7.50
N ASN A 154 23.97 17.53 8.15
CA ASN A 154 24.30 16.11 8.22
C ASN A 154 23.64 15.27 7.09
N ARG A 155 23.17 15.91 6.02
CA ARG A 155 22.60 15.18 4.87
C ARG A 155 23.63 14.24 4.25
N VAL A 156 23.14 13.12 3.74
CA VAL A 156 23.97 12.09 3.11
C VAL A 156 23.77 12.14 1.60
N HIS A 157 24.89 12.07 0.87
CA HIS A 157 24.91 11.86 -0.57
C HIS A 157 25.05 10.38 -0.87
N GLN A 158 24.10 9.83 -1.61
CA GLN A 158 24.14 8.44 -2.05
C GLN A 158 23.75 8.39 -3.52
N GLU A 159 24.71 8.04 -4.36
CA GLU A 159 24.59 8.12 -5.83
C GLU A 159 24.15 9.53 -6.26
N ASN A 160 23.02 9.65 -6.96
CA ASN A 160 22.43 10.91 -7.43
C ASN A 160 21.29 11.39 -6.53
N LYS A 161 21.27 10.96 -5.26
CA LYS A 161 20.23 11.27 -4.28
C LYS A 161 20.83 11.90 -3.03
N ILE A 162 20.06 12.83 -2.46
CA ILE A 162 20.36 13.48 -1.20
C ILE A 162 19.33 13.04 -0.21
N VAL A 163 19.82 12.62 0.96
CA VAL A 163 19.01 12.07 2.04
C VAL A 163 19.16 12.93 3.28
N VAL A 164 18.05 13.45 3.79
CA VAL A 164 17.98 14.14 5.09
C VAL A 164 17.10 13.33 6.03
N MET A 165 17.65 12.97 7.19
CA MET A 165 16.90 12.30 8.26
C MET A 165 16.35 13.34 9.24
N VAL A 166 15.05 13.26 9.54
CA VAL A 166 14.36 14.19 10.43
C VAL A 166 13.83 13.43 11.66
N ALA A 167 14.36 13.75 12.83
CA ALA A 167 14.03 13.08 14.07
C ALA A 167 12.66 13.51 14.63
N ASP A 168 12.44 14.83 14.75
CA ASP A 168 11.18 15.36 15.28
C ASP A 168 10.09 15.34 14.19
N HIS A 169 9.33 14.25 14.20
CA HIS A 169 8.12 14.10 13.41
C HIS A 169 7.05 13.46 14.31
N LYS A 170 5.77 13.63 13.94
CA LYS A 170 4.55 13.37 14.76
C LYS A 170 4.47 12.02 15.54
N THR A 171 5.39 11.09 15.32
CA THR A 171 5.47 9.77 15.95
C THR A 171 6.89 9.50 16.47
N GLY A 172 7.25 10.07 17.62
CA GLY A 172 8.59 9.95 18.24
C GLY A 172 9.00 8.55 18.72
N ASN A 173 8.24 7.50 18.40
CA ASN A 173 8.54 6.09 18.74
C ASN A 173 8.91 5.25 17.50
N LYS A 174 9.21 5.88 16.35
CA LYS A 174 9.53 5.21 15.08
C LYS A 174 10.83 5.76 14.49
N GLU A 175 11.39 5.03 13.53
CA GLU A 175 12.54 5.47 12.71
C GLU A 175 12.37 6.92 12.23
N PRO A 176 13.47 7.70 12.12
CA PRO A 176 13.44 9.06 11.59
C PRO A 176 12.69 9.13 10.24
N ALA A 177 12.01 10.25 9.98
CA ALA A 177 11.44 10.47 8.66
C ALA A 177 12.55 10.79 7.66
N THR A 178 12.53 10.12 6.51
CA THR A 178 13.55 10.30 5.47
C THR A 178 13.02 11.22 4.37
N LEU A 179 13.76 12.27 4.07
CA LEU A 179 13.55 13.14 2.90
C LEU A 179 14.58 12.78 1.83
N VAL A 180 14.12 12.28 0.70
CA VAL A 180 14.98 11.94 -0.46
C VAL A 180 14.66 12.85 -1.63
N PHE A 181 15.67 13.54 -2.16
CA PHE A 181 15.51 14.44 -3.31
C PHE A 181 16.76 14.46 -4.21
N ASN A 182 16.67 15.15 -5.34
CA ASN A 182 17.73 15.23 -6.35
C ASN A 182 18.65 16.43 -6.12
N GLU A 183 19.76 16.48 -6.87
CA GLU A 183 20.77 17.54 -6.80
C GLU A 183 20.19 18.95 -7.05
N GLN A 184 19.22 19.08 -7.96
CA GLN A 184 18.60 20.38 -8.22
C GLN A 184 17.86 20.92 -6.99
N MET A 185 17.16 20.05 -6.26
CA MET A 185 16.53 20.44 -5.00
C MET A 185 17.58 20.76 -3.93
N GLU A 186 18.67 19.99 -3.87
CA GLU A 186 19.79 20.29 -2.96
C GLU A 186 20.38 21.68 -3.23
N LYS A 187 20.63 22.02 -4.50
CA LYS A 187 21.15 23.33 -4.91
C LYS A 187 20.25 24.46 -4.43
N TRP A 188 18.94 24.36 -4.62
CA TRP A 188 18.00 25.37 -4.13
C TRP A 188 17.97 25.48 -2.60
N LEU A 189 18.01 24.35 -1.90
CA LEU A 189 18.04 24.34 -0.44
C LEU A 189 19.35 24.87 0.11
N GLY A 190 20.49 24.59 -0.53
CA GLY A 190 21.80 25.14 -0.15
C GLY A 190 21.84 26.66 -0.27
N ARG A 191 21.30 27.20 -1.37
CA ARG A 191 21.13 28.65 -1.56
C ARG A 191 20.27 29.26 -0.46
N TYR A 192 19.10 28.67 -0.20
CA TYR A 192 18.23 29.11 0.88
C TYR A 192 18.89 29.00 2.26
N TYR A 193 19.62 27.92 2.54
CA TYR A 193 20.36 27.70 3.79
C TYR A 193 21.38 28.82 4.03
N ASN A 194 22.14 29.21 3.00
CA ASN A 194 23.10 30.30 3.08
C ASN A 194 22.41 31.63 3.44
N LEU A 195 21.26 31.93 2.80
CA LEU A 195 20.45 33.10 3.16
C LEU A 195 19.91 33.00 4.59
N ARG A 196 19.42 31.82 4.99
CA ARG A 196 18.85 31.55 6.32
C ARG A 196 19.85 31.75 7.45
N ARG A 197 21.12 31.40 7.27
CA ARG A 197 22.17 31.67 8.26
C ARG A 197 22.43 33.16 8.46
N ARG A 198 22.16 33.98 7.45
CA ARG A 198 22.35 35.42 7.49
C ARG A 198 21.18 36.19 8.09
N THR A 199 20.06 35.55 8.43
CA THR A 199 18.92 36.26 9.03
C THR A 199 19.07 36.52 10.53
N GLY A 200 20.03 35.88 11.19
CA GLY A 200 20.27 36.03 12.63
C GLY A 200 19.14 35.47 13.51
N TYR A 201 18.25 34.64 12.97
CA TYR A 201 17.20 34.00 13.77
C TYR A 201 17.71 32.72 14.43
N ASP A 202 17.53 32.62 15.76
CA ASP A 202 18.05 31.55 16.61
C ASP A 202 17.30 30.22 16.53
N ARG A 203 16.10 30.19 15.91
CA ARG A 203 15.32 28.95 15.78
C ARG A 203 16.12 27.89 15.03
N PRO A 204 16.20 26.64 15.54
CA PRO A 204 16.96 25.57 14.90
C PRO A 204 16.33 25.09 13.58
N ASN A 205 15.05 25.39 13.34
CA ASN A 205 14.32 25.00 12.14
C ASN A 205 14.98 25.56 10.87
N PHE A 206 15.10 24.70 9.87
CA PHE A 206 15.58 25.03 8.53
C PHE A 206 14.66 26.05 7.87
N PHE A 207 13.36 25.73 7.79
CA PHE A 207 12.35 26.65 7.31
C PHE A 207 11.79 27.49 8.46
N VAL A 208 11.85 28.82 8.30
CA VAL A 208 11.29 29.78 9.24
C VAL A 208 10.47 30.82 8.50
N THR A 209 9.48 31.35 9.18
CA THR A 209 8.70 32.49 8.69
C THR A 209 9.60 33.73 8.56
N ASN A 210 9.08 34.78 7.92
CA ASN A 210 9.72 36.09 7.87
C ASN A 210 9.87 36.76 9.25
N ARG A 211 9.35 36.16 10.33
CA ARG A 211 9.54 36.61 11.71
C ARG A 211 10.54 35.75 12.47
N GLY A 212 11.17 34.79 11.81
CA GLY A 212 12.06 33.81 12.46
C GLY A 212 11.33 32.70 13.21
N GLU A 213 10.00 32.64 13.14
CA GLU A 213 9.21 31.61 13.83
C GLU A 213 9.06 30.33 13.02
N LYS A 214 8.72 29.24 13.72
CA LYS A 214 8.35 27.96 13.12
C LYS A 214 7.13 28.10 12.20
N ILE A 215 7.16 27.42 11.06
CA ILE A 215 6.01 27.34 10.15
C ILE A 215 4.98 26.36 10.72
N VAL A 216 3.75 26.83 10.91
CA VAL A 216 2.65 26.00 11.45
C VAL A 216 1.67 25.57 10.36
N LYS A 217 1.42 26.43 9.37
CA LYS A 217 0.33 26.27 8.38
C LYS A 217 0.83 26.42 6.94
N ILE A 218 1.81 25.60 6.56
CA ILE A 218 2.46 25.67 5.24
C ILE A 218 1.48 25.62 4.06
N TYR A 219 0.44 24.79 4.13
CA TYR A 219 -0.56 24.67 3.06
C TYR A 219 -1.49 25.88 2.96
N ASP A 220 -1.83 26.51 4.09
CA ASP A 220 -2.59 27.77 4.10
C ASP A 220 -1.73 28.88 3.48
N ASP A 221 -0.41 28.90 3.77
CA ASP A 221 0.53 29.82 3.15
C ASP A 221 0.67 29.59 1.64
N VAL A 222 0.76 28.34 1.19
CA VAL A 222 0.78 28.00 -0.25
C VAL A 222 -0.50 28.48 -0.93
N THR A 223 -1.66 28.24 -0.32
CA THR A 223 -2.95 28.69 -0.84
C THR A 223 -3.00 30.22 -0.93
N ARG A 224 -2.55 30.92 0.11
CA ARG A 224 -2.54 32.39 0.16
C ARG A 224 -1.54 33.02 -0.82
N ILE A 225 -0.38 32.41 -1.01
CA ILE A 225 0.72 32.96 -1.82
C ILE A 225 0.54 32.62 -3.31
N PHE A 226 0.09 31.41 -3.61
CA PHE A 226 0.04 30.89 -4.99
C PHE A 226 -1.39 30.64 -5.50
N GLY A 227 -2.42 30.78 -4.66
CA GLY A 227 -3.80 30.45 -5.02
C GLY A 227 -4.09 28.94 -5.09
N GLN A 228 -3.12 28.10 -4.75
CA GLN A 228 -3.20 26.64 -4.95
C GLN A 228 -3.65 25.91 -3.69
N LYS A 229 -4.79 25.20 -3.76
CA LYS A 229 -5.35 24.43 -2.64
C LYS A 229 -4.74 23.03 -2.53
N LEU A 230 -3.46 22.98 -2.14
CA LEU A 230 -2.73 21.73 -1.94
C LEU A 230 -2.81 21.29 -0.47
N THR A 231 -2.80 19.99 -0.20
CA THR A 231 -2.72 19.46 1.18
C THR A 231 -1.90 18.18 1.25
N ALA A 232 -1.32 17.90 2.43
CA ALA A 232 -0.61 16.64 2.67
C ALA A 232 -1.52 15.41 2.45
N SER A 233 -2.82 15.56 2.77
CA SER A 233 -3.78 14.48 2.56
C SER A 233 -3.98 14.18 1.09
N VAL A 234 -4.02 15.20 0.23
CA VAL A 234 -4.15 15.04 -1.23
C VAL A 234 -2.94 14.26 -1.76
N PHE A 235 -1.72 14.72 -1.47
CA PHE A 235 -0.50 14.06 -1.96
C PHE A 235 -0.41 12.59 -1.56
N ARG A 236 -0.72 12.29 -0.29
CA ARG A 236 -0.65 10.93 0.24
C ARG A 236 -1.75 10.03 -0.31
N LYS A 237 -2.98 10.55 -0.47
CA LYS A 237 -4.09 9.81 -1.07
C LYS A 237 -3.82 9.46 -2.52
N MET A 238 -3.24 10.38 -3.29
CA MET A 238 -2.91 10.13 -4.69
C MET A 238 -1.90 8.98 -4.84
N VAL A 239 -0.77 9.03 -4.12
CA VAL A 239 0.26 7.98 -4.21
C VAL A 239 -0.22 6.65 -3.63
N GLU A 240 -0.99 6.65 -2.55
CA GLU A 240 -1.54 5.43 -1.95
C GLU A 240 -2.60 4.78 -2.85
N THR A 241 -3.45 5.59 -3.49
CA THR A 241 -4.47 5.10 -4.41
C THR A 241 -3.83 4.56 -5.69
N SER A 242 -2.90 5.31 -6.30
CA SER A 242 -2.13 4.83 -7.48
C SER A 242 -1.28 3.61 -7.15
N GLY A 243 -0.77 3.51 -5.92
CA GLY A 243 -0.04 2.35 -5.42
C GLY A 243 -0.86 1.05 -5.40
N ARG A 244 -2.18 1.10 -5.60
CA ARG A 244 -3.02 -0.11 -5.73
C ARG A 244 -2.93 -0.75 -7.11
N ASP A 245 -2.59 0.02 -8.13
CA ASP A 245 -2.48 -0.48 -9.51
C ASP A 245 -1.21 -1.32 -9.70
N HIS A 246 -0.34 -1.32 -8.69
CA HIS A 246 0.86 -2.15 -8.62
C HIS A 246 0.62 -3.44 -7.81
N ASP A 247 1.62 -4.32 -7.84
CA ASP A 247 1.60 -5.57 -7.08
C ASP A 247 1.56 -5.34 -5.55
N ALA A 248 1.24 -6.41 -4.81
CA ALA A 248 1.10 -6.34 -3.35
C ALA A 248 2.40 -5.90 -2.66
N VAL A 249 3.56 -6.26 -3.24
CA VAL A 249 4.88 -5.88 -2.72
C VAL A 249 5.08 -4.38 -2.82
N THR A 250 4.87 -3.78 -4.00
CA THR A 250 4.99 -2.34 -4.23
C THR A 250 3.95 -1.56 -3.41
N SER A 251 2.71 -2.02 -3.38
CA SER A 251 1.65 -1.38 -2.59
C SER A 251 1.96 -1.39 -1.09
N GLY A 252 2.53 -2.48 -0.58
CA GLY A 252 3.02 -2.61 0.79
C GLY A 252 4.20 -1.68 1.08
N ALA A 253 5.18 -1.65 0.19
CA ALA A 253 6.36 -0.79 0.30
C ALA A 253 6.01 0.71 0.31
N ILE A 254 5.01 1.14 -0.48
CA ILE A 254 4.50 2.52 -0.44
C ILE A 254 3.91 2.85 0.92
N ALA A 255 3.10 1.95 1.50
CA ALA A 255 2.53 2.17 2.82
C ALA A 255 3.63 2.30 3.89
N GLU A 256 4.65 1.45 3.83
CA GLU A 256 5.81 1.48 4.72
C GLU A 256 6.64 2.78 4.58
N ALA A 257 6.95 3.18 3.35
CA ALA A 257 7.67 4.43 3.06
C ALA A 257 6.91 5.67 3.58
N LEU A 258 5.58 5.62 3.57
CA LEU A 258 4.72 6.66 4.15
C LEU A 258 4.46 6.46 5.65
N GLN A 259 5.09 5.46 6.29
CA GLN A 259 4.93 5.12 7.70
C GLN A 259 3.46 4.83 8.07
N HIS A 260 2.75 4.11 7.21
CA HIS A 260 1.42 3.58 7.43
C HIS A 260 1.48 2.07 7.69
N SER A 261 0.54 1.56 8.49
CA SER A 261 0.19 0.14 8.37
C SER A 261 -0.71 -0.03 7.14
N ASP A 262 -0.70 -1.21 6.51
CA ASP A 262 -1.60 -1.52 5.38
C ASP A 262 -3.08 -1.24 5.73
N ARG A 263 -3.48 -1.56 6.97
CA ARG A 263 -4.81 -1.20 7.50
C ARG A 263 -5.06 0.31 7.47
N THR A 264 -4.09 1.12 7.91
CA THR A 264 -4.22 2.59 7.92
C THR A 264 -4.28 3.14 6.50
N ALA A 265 -3.45 2.62 5.60
CA ALA A 265 -3.46 2.98 4.19
C ALA A 265 -4.84 2.71 3.57
N LYS A 266 -5.37 1.49 3.74
CA LYS A 266 -6.70 1.08 3.26
C LYS A 266 -7.85 1.92 3.82
N GLN A 267 -7.81 2.29 5.10
CA GLN A 267 -8.92 2.99 5.76
C GLN A 267 -8.93 4.51 5.53
N CYS A 268 -7.77 5.13 5.34
CA CYS A 268 -7.64 6.58 5.41
C CYS A 268 -7.11 7.24 4.14
N TYR A 269 -6.34 6.51 3.32
CA TYR A 269 -5.60 7.11 2.20
C TYR A 269 -5.94 6.51 0.85
N ARG A 270 -6.17 5.20 0.77
CA ARG A 270 -6.53 4.56 -0.48
C ARG A 270 -8.03 4.74 -0.74
N LEU A 271 -8.38 5.58 -1.70
CA LEU A 271 -9.76 5.95 -1.99
C LEU A 271 -10.47 4.86 -2.81
N PRO A 272 -11.76 4.60 -2.60
CA PRO A 272 -12.50 3.66 -3.45
C PRO A 272 -12.63 4.23 -4.87
N ASP A 273 -12.29 3.43 -5.87
CA ASP A 273 -12.46 3.75 -7.28
C ASP A 273 -13.07 2.54 -8.02
N ALA A 274 -13.57 2.78 -9.23
CA ALA A 274 -14.17 1.73 -10.04
C ALA A 274 -13.15 0.67 -10.44
N SER A 275 -11.90 1.07 -10.71
CA SER A 275 -10.80 0.18 -11.08
C SER A 275 -10.53 -0.90 -10.03
N GLU A 276 -10.48 -0.54 -8.75
CA GLU A 276 -10.30 -1.47 -7.63
C GLU A 276 -11.52 -2.37 -7.46
N ALA A 277 -12.74 -1.85 -7.68
CA ALA A 277 -13.95 -2.67 -7.62
C ALA A 277 -13.94 -3.73 -8.73
N LEU A 278 -13.60 -3.33 -9.96
CA LEU A 278 -13.43 -4.24 -11.10
C LEU A 278 -12.32 -5.26 -10.83
N ARG A 279 -11.18 -4.84 -10.28
CA ARG A 279 -10.09 -5.75 -9.92
C ARG A 279 -10.51 -6.80 -8.89
N ARG A 280 -11.27 -6.39 -7.87
CA ARG A 280 -11.81 -7.34 -6.88
C ARG A 280 -12.80 -8.31 -7.53
N ASN A 281 -13.63 -7.83 -8.44
CA ASN A 281 -14.54 -8.68 -9.18
C ASN A 281 -13.79 -9.69 -10.04
N GLN A 282 -12.76 -9.26 -10.77
CA GLN A 282 -11.89 -10.14 -11.55
C GLN A 282 -11.23 -11.23 -10.68
N GLN A 283 -10.82 -10.90 -9.45
CA GLN A 283 -10.27 -11.89 -8.52
C GLN A 283 -11.32 -12.94 -8.10
N ILE A 284 -12.57 -12.54 -7.93
CA ILE A 284 -13.69 -13.46 -7.67
C ILE A 284 -13.93 -14.34 -8.89
N GLU A 285 -14.01 -13.74 -10.07
CA GLU A 285 -14.17 -14.47 -11.35
C GLU A 285 -13.07 -15.50 -11.56
N THR A 286 -11.79 -15.15 -11.27
CA THR A 286 -10.68 -16.12 -11.35
C THR A 286 -10.92 -17.34 -10.46
N VAL A 287 -11.48 -17.18 -9.26
CA VAL A 287 -11.77 -18.32 -8.36
C VAL A 287 -12.85 -19.22 -8.97
N ASP A 288 -13.95 -18.64 -9.43
CA ASP A 288 -15.07 -19.37 -10.03
C ASP A 288 -14.64 -20.09 -11.32
N HIS A 289 -13.94 -19.37 -12.21
CA HIS A 289 -13.39 -19.89 -13.46
C HIS A 289 -12.39 -21.02 -13.20
N THR A 290 -11.50 -20.86 -12.21
CA THR A 290 -10.57 -21.92 -11.82
C THR A 290 -11.31 -23.18 -11.38
N ALA A 291 -12.39 -23.03 -10.59
CA ALA A 291 -13.19 -24.17 -10.14
C ALA A 291 -13.89 -24.87 -11.31
N LEU A 292 -14.45 -24.11 -12.26
CA LEU A 292 -15.11 -24.64 -13.45
C LEU A 292 -14.14 -25.41 -14.36
N VAL A 293 -12.96 -24.84 -14.64
CA VAL A 293 -11.92 -25.53 -15.42
C VAL A 293 -11.45 -26.80 -14.71
N LYS A 294 -11.15 -26.74 -13.41
CA LYS A 294 -10.74 -27.93 -12.64
C LYS A 294 -11.83 -29.01 -12.67
N SER A 295 -13.09 -28.64 -12.52
CA SER A 295 -14.22 -29.59 -12.60
C SER A 295 -14.33 -30.24 -13.99
N TYR A 296 -14.14 -29.46 -15.06
CA TYR A 296 -14.12 -29.99 -16.42
C TYR A 296 -12.96 -30.97 -16.63
N VAL A 297 -11.75 -30.60 -16.21
CA VAL A 297 -10.56 -31.45 -16.33
C VAL A 297 -10.73 -32.75 -15.54
N ASP A 298 -11.30 -32.67 -14.34
CA ASP A 298 -11.51 -33.86 -13.50
C ASP A 298 -12.53 -34.84 -14.11
N LYS A 299 -13.58 -34.31 -14.77
CA LYS A 299 -14.64 -35.08 -15.44
C LYS A 299 -14.15 -35.70 -16.75
N ASN A 300 -13.39 -34.96 -17.55
CA ASN A 300 -12.87 -35.40 -18.85
C ASN A 300 -11.40 -35.83 -18.75
N PHE A 301 -11.03 -36.36 -17.58
CA PHE A 301 -9.62 -36.65 -17.26
C PHE A 301 -8.99 -37.63 -18.25
N GLU A 302 -9.71 -38.69 -18.61
CA GLU A 302 -9.18 -39.73 -19.51
C GLU A 302 -9.13 -39.27 -20.97
N ASP A 303 -10.03 -38.35 -21.37
CA ASP A 303 -10.00 -37.75 -22.70
C ASP A 303 -8.80 -36.79 -22.84
N LEU A 304 -8.56 -35.99 -21.80
CA LEU A 304 -7.41 -35.08 -21.74
C LEU A 304 -6.10 -35.82 -21.50
N PHE A 305 -6.10 -36.90 -20.74
CA PHE A 305 -4.90 -37.66 -20.37
C PHE A 305 -5.18 -39.16 -20.56
N PRO A 306 -5.05 -39.66 -21.81
CA PRO A 306 -5.27 -41.07 -22.12
C PRO A 306 -4.47 -41.98 -21.20
N LEU A 307 -5.09 -43.00 -20.63
CA LEU A 307 -4.51 -43.91 -19.64
C LEU A 307 -3.53 -44.93 -20.24
N GLU A 308 -2.61 -44.47 -21.08
CA GLU A 308 -1.60 -45.29 -21.72
C GLU A 308 -0.37 -45.45 -20.81
N PRO A 309 0.06 -46.68 -20.50
CA PRO A 309 1.16 -46.92 -19.56
C PRO A 309 2.48 -46.22 -19.93
N TYR A 310 2.73 -46.06 -21.23
CA TYR A 310 3.95 -45.48 -21.79
C TYR A 310 3.97 -43.93 -21.82
N ILE A 311 2.87 -43.27 -21.46
CA ILE A 311 2.87 -41.81 -21.33
C ILE A 311 3.66 -41.43 -20.07
N LYS A 312 4.59 -40.50 -20.23
CA LYS A 312 5.39 -39.92 -19.15
C LYS A 312 4.69 -38.67 -18.62
N PHE A 313 4.49 -38.59 -17.32
CA PHE A 313 3.99 -37.38 -16.67
C PHE A 313 5.04 -36.25 -16.71
N ASP A 314 4.62 -35.10 -17.21
CA ASP A 314 5.36 -33.84 -17.20
C ASP A 314 4.41 -32.69 -16.80
N ALA A 315 4.72 -32.01 -15.70
CA ALA A 315 3.81 -31.04 -15.10
C ALA A 315 3.61 -29.79 -15.97
N GLU A 316 4.63 -29.33 -16.71
CA GLU A 316 4.47 -28.14 -17.55
C GLU A 316 3.74 -28.48 -18.86
N GLU A 317 4.01 -29.66 -19.44
CA GLU A 317 3.29 -30.14 -20.63
C GLU A 317 1.80 -30.34 -20.32
N TRP A 318 1.48 -30.95 -19.17
CA TRP A 318 0.09 -31.18 -18.77
C TRP A 318 -0.62 -29.87 -18.42
N ARG A 319 0.10 -28.92 -17.82
CA ARG A 319 -0.42 -27.58 -17.59
C ARG A 319 -0.74 -26.85 -18.89
N ALA A 320 0.12 -26.98 -19.91
CA ALA A 320 -0.15 -26.43 -21.25
C ALA A 320 -1.40 -27.09 -21.86
N LYS A 321 -1.50 -28.43 -21.79
CA LYS A 321 -2.67 -29.16 -22.29
C LYS A 321 -3.99 -28.74 -21.65
N ILE A 322 -3.98 -28.40 -20.36
CA ILE A 322 -5.17 -27.85 -19.66
C ILE A 322 -5.50 -26.45 -20.18
N ARG A 323 -4.50 -25.62 -20.49
CA ARG A 323 -4.73 -24.28 -21.05
C ARG A 323 -5.27 -24.30 -22.46
N ASP A 324 -5.03 -25.39 -23.19
CA ASP A 324 -5.51 -25.58 -24.56
C ASP A 324 -6.88 -26.29 -24.63
N CYS A 325 -7.52 -26.58 -23.49
CA CYS A 325 -8.83 -27.22 -23.47
C CYS A 325 -9.97 -26.21 -23.64
N GLN A 326 -11.11 -26.67 -24.18
CA GLN A 326 -12.30 -25.83 -24.41
C GLN A 326 -12.75 -25.07 -23.15
N ALA A 327 -12.71 -25.71 -21.98
CA ALA A 327 -13.10 -25.03 -20.75
C ALA A 327 -12.19 -23.85 -20.40
N PHE A 328 -10.90 -23.90 -20.78
CA PHE A 328 -10.00 -22.77 -20.56
C PHE A 328 -10.25 -21.64 -21.57
N GLU A 329 -10.66 -21.97 -22.80
CA GLU A 329 -11.11 -20.97 -23.79
C GLU A 329 -12.38 -20.23 -23.30
N GLU A 330 -13.32 -20.94 -22.69
CA GLU A 330 -14.53 -20.36 -22.09
C GLU A 330 -14.22 -19.54 -20.82
N TYR A 331 -13.18 -19.93 -20.07
CA TYR A 331 -12.83 -19.32 -18.78
C TYR A 331 -11.35 -18.90 -18.71
N PRO A 332 -10.91 -17.91 -19.52
CA PRO A 332 -9.49 -17.59 -19.70
C PRO A 332 -8.80 -16.97 -18.48
N SER A 333 -9.56 -16.48 -17.49
CA SER A 333 -9.01 -15.95 -16.24
C SER A 333 -8.74 -17.03 -15.17
N ALA A 334 -8.99 -18.31 -15.47
CA ALA A 334 -8.68 -19.43 -14.60
C ALA A 334 -7.17 -19.55 -14.34
N THR A 335 -6.80 -19.88 -13.10
CA THR A 335 -5.41 -20.11 -12.71
C THR A 335 -5.16 -21.59 -12.41
N ILE A 336 -4.28 -22.20 -13.20
CA ILE A 336 -3.83 -23.58 -12.98
C ILE A 336 -2.47 -23.55 -12.28
N ASP A 337 -2.49 -23.91 -11.00
CA ASP A 337 -1.32 -24.08 -10.15
C ASP A 337 -0.67 -25.46 -10.36
N LEU A 338 0.65 -25.54 -10.13
CA LEU A 338 1.42 -26.78 -10.32
C LEU A 338 0.99 -27.89 -9.37
N PHE A 339 0.53 -27.53 -8.17
CA PHE A 339 0.07 -28.50 -7.17
C PHE A 339 -1.16 -29.28 -7.65
N TYR A 340 -2.10 -28.64 -8.34
CA TYR A 340 -3.23 -29.32 -8.99
C TYR A 340 -2.74 -30.27 -10.09
N VAL A 341 -1.80 -29.84 -10.92
CA VAL A 341 -1.25 -30.69 -12.00
C VAL A 341 -0.51 -31.91 -11.44
N GLU A 342 0.23 -31.75 -10.35
CA GLU A 342 0.88 -32.87 -9.64
C GLU A 342 -0.15 -33.87 -9.09
N LYS A 343 -1.31 -33.41 -8.59
CA LYS A 343 -2.40 -34.31 -8.18
C LYS A 343 -2.96 -35.11 -9.36
N LEU A 344 -3.09 -34.49 -10.53
CA LEU A 344 -3.49 -35.19 -11.75
C LEU A 344 -2.46 -36.25 -12.16
N GLY A 345 -1.16 -35.95 -12.03
CA GLY A 345 -0.09 -36.93 -12.23
C GLY A 345 -0.16 -38.11 -11.25
N ASP A 346 -0.44 -37.86 -9.97
CA ASP A 346 -0.64 -38.93 -8.98
C ASP A 346 -1.87 -39.79 -9.30
N ARG A 347 -2.98 -39.17 -9.73
CA ARG A 347 -4.18 -39.88 -10.23
C ARG A 347 -3.84 -40.77 -11.42
N PHE A 348 -3.10 -40.24 -12.40
CA PHE A 348 -2.67 -40.96 -13.58
C PHE A 348 -1.82 -42.19 -13.23
N ASP A 349 -0.75 -41.99 -12.46
CA ASP A 349 0.13 -43.08 -12.03
C ASP A 349 -0.66 -44.15 -11.27
N GLY A 350 -1.63 -43.73 -10.45
CA GLY A 350 -2.54 -44.63 -9.75
C GLY A 350 -3.50 -45.41 -10.64
N ALA A 351 -3.85 -44.90 -11.82
CA ALA A 351 -4.68 -45.62 -12.79
C ALA A 351 -3.86 -46.64 -13.61
N VAL A 352 -2.61 -46.30 -13.98
CA VAL A 352 -1.81 -47.15 -14.89
C VAL A 352 -0.84 -48.10 -14.20
N TYR A 353 -0.65 -48.03 -12.87
CA TYR A 353 0.40 -48.80 -12.20
C TYR A 353 0.31 -50.33 -12.38
N ILE A 354 -0.91 -50.88 -12.48
CA ILE A 354 -1.10 -52.33 -12.69
C ILE A 354 -0.56 -52.73 -14.06
N ARG A 355 -0.97 -52.02 -15.12
CA ARG A 355 -0.48 -52.26 -16.49
C ARG A 355 1.02 -52.06 -16.61
N ARG A 356 1.58 -51.03 -15.95
CA ARG A 356 3.03 -50.83 -15.88
C ARG A 356 3.75 -52.01 -15.20
N ALA A 357 3.15 -52.60 -14.17
CA ALA A 357 3.71 -53.79 -13.51
C ALA A 357 3.64 -55.04 -14.41
N GLU A 358 2.55 -55.22 -15.16
CA GLU A 358 2.42 -56.31 -16.14
C GLU A 358 3.51 -56.22 -17.21
N ILE A 359 3.69 -55.04 -17.83
CA ILE A 359 4.74 -54.78 -18.82
C ILE A 359 6.13 -55.11 -18.25
N LEU A 360 6.43 -54.65 -17.03
CA LEU A 360 7.72 -54.95 -16.41
C LEU A 360 7.89 -56.44 -16.11
N ALA A 361 6.85 -57.16 -15.68
CA ALA A 361 6.92 -58.59 -15.43
C ALA A 361 7.15 -59.40 -16.72
N GLU A 362 6.51 -59.00 -17.82
CA GLU A 362 6.75 -59.59 -19.14
C GLU A 362 8.19 -59.40 -19.59
N GLU A 363 8.73 -58.18 -19.47
CA GLU A 363 10.13 -57.90 -19.82
C GLU A 363 11.11 -58.68 -18.93
N MET A 364 10.83 -58.80 -17.63
CA MET A 364 11.65 -59.60 -16.71
C MET A 364 11.61 -61.10 -17.09
N THR A 365 10.46 -61.62 -17.50
CA THR A 365 10.30 -63.01 -17.94
C THR A 365 11.08 -63.30 -19.22
N LYS A 366 11.09 -62.36 -20.18
CA LYS A 366 11.91 -62.45 -21.41
C LYS A 366 13.40 -62.57 -21.10
N GLU A 367 13.86 -61.90 -20.05
CA GLU A 367 15.25 -61.96 -19.56
C GLU A 367 15.49 -63.11 -18.56
N LYS A 368 14.55 -64.08 -18.47
CA LYS A 368 14.64 -65.30 -17.64
C LYS A 368 14.71 -65.06 -16.13
N TYR A 369 14.15 -63.94 -15.65
CA TYR A 369 13.92 -63.75 -14.22
C TYR A 369 12.73 -64.58 -13.73
N THR A 370 12.84 -65.06 -12.49
CA THR A 370 11.87 -65.89 -11.76
C THR A 370 11.71 -65.32 -10.35
N LYS A 371 10.77 -65.86 -9.56
CA LYS A 371 10.65 -65.49 -8.14
C LYS A 371 11.94 -65.74 -7.32
N ASN A 372 12.77 -66.68 -7.75
CA ASN A 372 13.96 -67.12 -7.02
C ASN A 372 15.21 -66.24 -7.24
N ASN A 373 15.28 -65.52 -8.36
CA ASN A 373 16.39 -64.62 -8.70
C ASN A 373 15.97 -63.15 -8.88
N TYR A 374 14.75 -62.81 -8.44
CA TYR A 374 14.21 -61.45 -8.42
C TYR A 374 14.95 -60.55 -7.43
N SER A 375 15.25 -59.31 -7.83
CA SER A 375 15.62 -58.22 -6.92
C SER A 375 15.04 -56.88 -7.41
N GLU A 376 14.81 -55.93 -6.50
CA GLU A 376 14.34 -54.59 -6.88
C GLU A 376 15.34 -53.88 -7.81
N HIS A 377 16.64 -54.08 -7.59
CA HIS A 377 17.70 -53.53 -8.42
C HIS A 377 17.61 -54.07 -9.86
N ALA A 378 17.38 -55.37 -10.04
CA ALA A 378 17.21 -55.97 -11.37
C ALA A 378 16.04 -55.34 -12.14
N VAL A 379 14.90 -55.08 -11.48
CA VAL A 379 13.76 -54.42 -12.12
C VAL A 379 14.09 -52.98 -12.51
N ILE A 380 14.77 -52.23 -11.64
CA ILE A 380 15.15 -50.85 -11.90
C ILE A 380 16.13 -50.77 -13.08
N ASP A 381 17.11 -51.65 -13.13
CA ASP A 381 18.12 -51.64 -14.20
C ASP A 381 17.53 -52.10 -15.53
N LEU A 382 16.67 -53.12 -15.52
CA LEU A 382 15.91 -53.50 -16.71
C LEU A 382 15.02 -52.35 -17.21
N ALA A 383 14.32 -51.66 -16.31
CA ALA A 383 13.49 -50.51 -16.68
C ALA A 383 14.32 -49.36 -17.29
N LYS A 384 15.56 -49.14 -16.82
CA LYS A 384 16.49 -48.18 -17.47
C LYS A 384 16.91 -48.66 -18.85
N MET A 385 17.29 -49.92 -19.00
CA MET A 385 17.69 -50.52 -20.29
C MET A 385 16.57 -50.40 -21.33
N ARG A 386 15.32 -50.62 -20.92
CA ARG A 386 14.12 -50.47 -21.77
C ARG A 386 13.59 -49.03 -21.86
N LYS A 387 14.27 -48.05 -21.26
CA LYS A 387 13.89 -46.63 -21.23
C LYS A 387 12.49 -46.36 -20.63
N ILE A 388 12.01 -47.23 -19.74
CA ILE A 388 10.73 -47.13 -19.02
C ILE A 388 10.91 -46.92 -17.51
N SER A 389 12.10 -46.46 -17.09
CA SER A 389 12.40 -46.18 -15.67
C SER A 389 11.44 -45.16 -15.04
N TYR A 390 10.78 -44.32 -15.84
CA TYR A 390 9.75 -43.38 -15.37
C TYR A 390 8.51 -44.09 -14.80
N PHE A 391 8.25 -45.36 -15.12
CA PHE A 391 7.20 -46.17 -14.48
C PHE A 391 7.39 -46.22 -12.96
N LEU A 392 8.63 -46.13 -12.50
CA LEU A 392 9.04 -46.22 -11.10
C LEU A 392 9.33 -44.84 -10.50
N LYS A 393 9.10 -43.73 -11.20
CA LYS A 393 9.46 -42.38 -10.72
C LYS A 393 8.67 -42.01 -9.47
N ASN A 394 7.35 -42.25 -9.46
CA ASN A 394 6.49 -41.96 -8.32
C ASN A 394 6.69 -42.99 -7.20
N ILE A 395 7.23 -42.52 -6.06
CA ILE A 395 7.61 -43.36 -4.91
C ILE A 395 6.39 -44.09 -4.32
N LYS A 396 5.21 -43.46 -4.33
CA LYS A 396 3.96 -44.04 -3.79
C LYS A 396 3.55 -45.30 -4.53
N TYR A 397 3.70 -45.32 -5.85
CA TYR A 397 3.33 -46.46 -6.69
C TYR A 397 4.50 -47.40 -6.98
N ARG A 398 5.75 -46.95 -6.88
CA ARG A 398 6.96 -47.79 -7.07
C ARG A 398 6.88 -49.10 -6.27
N LYS A 399 6.62 -49.01 -4.96
CA LYS A 399 6.53 -50.21 -4.10
C LYS A 399 5.40 -51.15 -4.55
N LYS A 400 4.24 -50.60 -4.93
CA LYS A 400 3.10 -51.38 -5.42
C LYS A 400 3.41 -52.09 -6.74
N ILE A 401 4.11 -51.40 -7.64
CA ILE A 401 4.56 -51.95 -8.92
C ILE A 401 5.53 -53.11 -8.67
N LEU A 402 6.57 -52.90 -7.85
CA LEU A 402 7.57 -53.94 -7.55
C LEU A 402 6.94 -55.19 -6.91
N ILE A 403 6.03 -55.02 -5.95
CA ILE A 403 5.28 -56.13 -5.34
C ILE A 403 4.47 -56.89 -6.41
N LYS A 404 3.77 -56.16 -7.28
CA LYS A 404 2.95 -56.76 -8.33
C LYS A 404 3.81 -57.49 -9.37
N VAL A 405 4.93 -56.92 -9.81
CA VAL A 405 5.90 -57.58 -10.71
C VAL A 405 6.33 -58.93 -10.12
N LYS A 406 6.78 -58.95 -8.86
CA LYS A 406 7.19 -60.20 -8.18
C LYS A 406 6.07 -61.25 -8.14
N SER A 407 4.83 -60.82 -7.95
CA SER A 407 3.68 -61.73 -7.92
C SER A 407 3.37 -62.38 -9.27
N LEU A 408 3.71 -61.69 -10.37
CA LEU A 408 3.44 -62.10 -11.75
C LEU A 408 4.55 -62.96 -12.37
N LEU A 409 5.73 -63.04 -11.75
CA LEU A 409 6.83 -63.87 -12.24
C LEU A 409 6.56 -65.38 -12.04
N PRO A 410 7.07 -66.23 -12.95
CA PRO A 410 6.99 -67.68 -12.83
C PRO A 410 7.72 -68.20 -11.57
#